data_AF-A0A6C0BHL3-F1
#
_entry.id   AF-A0A6C0BHL3-F1
#
_cell.length_a   1.000
_cell.length_b   1.000
_cell.length_c   1.000
_cell.angle_alpha   90.00
_cell.angle_beta   90.00
_cell.angle_gamma   90.00
#
_symmetry.space_group_name_H-M   'P 1'
#
loop_
_entity.id
_entity.type
_entity.pdbx_description
1 polymer ?
#
loop_
_entity_poly.entity_id
_entity_poly.type
_entity_poly.pdbx_seq_one_letter_code
_entity_poly.pdbx_strand_id
1 'polypeptide(L)'
;MLEIVVSYYNNKQFEKILDLFSDSKITIYDKSQPYKIPKWANIITQPYKNPKWANIIRLKNIGKEAETYLTHIILNYNNLSEYTLFMQDDTNNHIPSNSDFVENINKVMNEKQQFHLFKSTWREGGEVNIRTINDGYLDIKTSDADNIINTLPSPDAIIKVCETFNINLPKSYTTETCAFFILHREMILKRSKEFYSNLRIWSIKNDKNYWVLEYIWKIIFV
;
A
#
# COMPACT_ATOMS: atom_id res chain seq x y z
N MET A 1 -13.36 15.23 3.47
CA MET A 1 -13.86 13.93 3.95
C MET A 1 -12.79 12.86 3.72
N LEU A 2 -12.41 12.14 4.79
CA LEU A 2 -11.42 11.06 4.75
C LEU A 2 -12.10 9.71 4.48
N GLU A 3 -11.49 8.91 3.62
CA GLU A 3 -11.76 7.48 3.49
C GLU A 3 -10.53 6.66 3.88
N ILE A 4 -10.75 5.60 4.64
CA ILE A 4 -9.70 4.65 5.05
C ILE A 4 -9.93 3.34 4.30
N VAL A 5 -8.89 2.91 3.57
CA VAL A 5 -8.87 1.70 2.75
C VAL A 5 -7.90 0.71 3.35
N VAL A 6 -8.42 -0.42 3.83
CA VAL A 6 -7.64 -1.47 4.48
C VAL A 6 -7.52 -2.68 3.56
N SER A 7 -6.30 -3.16 3.36
CA SER A 7 -6.04 -4.49 2.80
C SER A 7 -6.01 -5.52 3.93
N TYR A 8 -7.08 -6.31 4.09
CA TYR A 8 -7.22 -7.29 5.17
C TYR A 8 -6.86 -8.71 4.72
N TYR A 9 -6.01 -9.37 5.50
CA TYR A 9 -5.60 -10.76 5.28
C TYR A 9 -6.06 -11.65 6.45
N ASN A 10 -5.64 -11.33 7.66
CA ASN A 10 -5.94 -12.15 8.84
C ASN A 10 -5.70 -11.43 10.17
N ASN A 11 -5.21 -10.19 10.15
CA ASN A 11 -4.90 -9.42 11.35
C ASN A 11 -5.98 -8.33 11.58
N LYS A 12 -6.39 -8.12 12.82
CA LYS A 12 -7.42 -7.13 13.19
C LYS A 12 -6.88 -5.95 13.99
N GLN A 13 -5.56 -5.86 14.14
CA GLN A 13 -4.94 -4.79 14.93
C GLN A 13 -5.30 -3.39 14.43
N PHE A 14 -5.53 -3.23 13.12
CA PHE A 14 -5.97 -1.98 12.52
C PHE A 14 -7.30 -1.45 13.09
N GLU A 15 -8.17 -2.30 13.64
CA GLU A 15 -9.45 -1.88 14.22
C GLU A 15 -9.25 -0.82 15.32
N LYS A 16 -8.19 -0.93 16.12
CA LYS A 16 -7.85 0.06 17.16
C LYS A 16 -7.55 1.45 16.61
N ILE A 17 -7.00 1.52 15.40
CA ILE A 17 -6.75 2.79 14.71
C ILE A 17 -8.06 3.34 14.15
N LEU A 18 -8.92 2.48 13.60
CA LEU A 18 -10.21 2.90 13.05
C LEU A 18 -11.16 3.48 14.10
N ASP A 19 -11.08 3.02 15.35
CA ASP A 19 -11.83 3.61 16.47
C ASP A 19 -11.53 5.10 16.69
N LEU A 20 -10.37 5.58 16.21
CA LEU A 20 -9.95 6.98 16.28
C LEU A 20 -10.48 7.82 15.10
N PHE A 21 -11.19 7.20 14.16
CA PHE A 21 -11.70 7.82 12.92
C PHE A 21 -13.22 7.62 12.73
N SER A 22 -14.01 7.91 13.76
CA SER A 22 -15.47 7.65 13.78
C SER A 22 -16.26 8.27 12.62
N ASP A 23 -15.80 9.40 12.07
CA ASP A 23 -16.49 10.14 11.01
C ASP A 23 -15.96 9.81 9.60
N SER A 24 -15.00 8.89 9.49
CA SER A 24 -14.40 8.52 8.22
C SER A 24 -15.19 7.41 7.53
N LYS A 25 -15.22 7.46 6.19
CA LYS A 25 -15.69 6.32 5.40
C LYS A 25 -14.66 5.20 5.50
N ILE A 26 -15.09 3.97 5.78
CA ILE A 26 -14.17 2.83 5.88
C ILE A 26 -14.52 1.78 4.83
N THR A 27 -13.55 1.41 4.01
CA THR A 27 -13.64 0.33 3.03
C THR A 27 -12.57 -0.72 3.32
N ILE A 28 -12.99 -1.95 3.61
CA ILE A 28 -12.09 -3.07 3.87
C ILE A 28 -12.13 -4.01 2.67
N TYR A 29 -10.97 -4.23 2.07
CA TYR A 29 -10.78 -5.23 1.04
C TYR A 29 -10.34 -6.54 1.68
N ASP A 30 -11.29 -7.46 1.84
CA ASP A 30 -11.07 -8.78 2.45
C ASP A 30 -10.38 -9.71 1.45
N LYS A 31 -9.09 -9.96 1.69
CA LYS A 31 -8.20 -10.90 0.99
C LYS A 31 -7.88 -12.13 1.84
N SER A 32 -8.64 -12.38 2.90
CA SER A 32 -8.40 -13.53 3.78
C SER A 32 -8.51 -14.87 3.09
N GLN A 33 -9.26 -14.95 1.98
CA GLN A 33 -9.38 -16.19 1.22
C GLN A 33 -8.11 -16.44 0.39
N PRO A 34 -7.37 -17.55 0.64
CA PRO A 34 -6.16 -17.84 -0.10
C PRO A 34 -6.50 -18.10 -1.57
N TYR A 35 -5.72 -17.52 -2.49
CA TYR A 35 -5.91 -17.75 -3.93
C TYR A 35 -5.47 -19.16 -4.36
N LYS A 36 -4.51 -19.76 -3.64
CA LYS A 36 -4.06 -21.14 -3.81
C LYS A 36 -3.92 -21.78 -2.43
N ILE A 37 -4.74 -22.78 -2.12
CA ILE A 37 -4.57 -23.63 -0.94
C ILE A 37 -3.96 -24.94 -1.43
N PRO A 38 -2.71 -25.29 -1.08
CA PRO A 38 -2.24 -26.65 -1.27
C PRO A 38 -3.21 -27.60 -0.58
N LYS A 39 -3.65 -28.69 -1.22
CA LYS A 39 -4.64 -29.64 -0.65
C LYS A 39 -4.32 -30.13 0.78
N TRP A 40 -3.05 -30.07 1.18
CA TRP A 40 -2.57 -30.46 2.50
C TRP A 40 -2.58 -29.35 3.56
N ALA A 41 -2.77 -28.09 3.16
CA ALA A 41 -2.69 -26.94 4.05
C ALA A 41 -4.06 -26.67 4.71
N ASN A 42 -4.19 -27.06 5.98
CA ASN A 42 -5.31 -26.65 6.83
C ASN A 42 -5.13 -25.19 7.28
N ILE A 43 -5.30 -24.25 6.36
CA ILE A 43 -5.31 -22.82 6.70
C ILE A 43 -6.76 -22.45 7.04
N ILE A 44 -7.03 -22.22 8.33
CA ILE A 44 -8.29 -21.62 8.78
C ILE A 44 -8.20 -20.13 8.49
N THR A 45 -8.76 -19.68 7.37
CA THR A 45 -8.95 -18.25 7.12
C THR A 45 -10.33 -17.85 7.61
N GLN A 46 -10.38 -16.79 8.42
CA GLN A 46 -11.64 -16.21 8.87
C GLN A 46 -11.92 -14.98 8.00
N PRO A 47 -12.94 -15.03 7.12
CA PRO A 47 -13.45 -13.85 6.46
C PRO A 47 -13.63 -12.72 7.47
N TYR A 48 -13.37 -11.49 7.04
CA TYR A 48 -13.68 -10.36 7.89
C TYR A 48 -15.20 -10.39 8.13
N LYS A 49 -15.62 -10.25 9.39
CA LYS A 49 -17.05 -10.12 9.69
C LYS A 49 -17.57 -8.89 8.98
N ASN A 50 -18.87 -8.83 8.67
CA ASN A 50 -19.44 -7.68 7.97
C ASN A 50 -19.97 -6.67 9.01
N PRO A 51 -19.13 -5.75 9.56
CA PRO A 51 -19.63 -4.74 10.47
C PRO A 51 -20.55 -3.78 9.72
N LYS A 52 -21.48 -3.15 10.43
CA LYS A 52 -22.35 -2.12 9.84
C LYS A 52 -21.59 -0.82 9.49
N TRP A 53 -20.43 -0.59 10.09
CA TRP A 53 -19.65 0.63 9.96
C TRP A 53 -18.63 0.61 8.80
N ALA A 54 -18.42 -0.54 8.14
CA ALA A 54 -17.49 -0.65 7.03
C ALA A 54 -18.19 -1.19 5.78
N ASN A 55 -17.73 -0.74 4.61
CA ASN A 55 -17.99 -1.42 3.36
C ASN A 55 -16.98 -2.56 3.16
N ILE A 56 -17.43 -3.80 3.00
CA ILE A 56 -16.56 -4.96 2.80
C ILE A 56 -16.58 -5.39 1.33
N ILE A 57 -15.41 -5.39 0.69
CA ILE A 57 -15.21 -5.85 -0.68
C ILE A 57 -14.30 -7.07 -0.68
N ARG A 58 -14.75 -8.20 -1.22
CA ARG A 58 -13.92 -9.41 -1.29
C ARG A 58 -12.99 -9.36 -2.50
N LEU A 59 -11.71 -9.63 -2.28
CA LEU A 59 -10.70 -9.78 -3.34
C LEU A 59 -9.93 -11.09 -3.20
N LYS A 60 -9.40 -11.57 -4.33
CA LYS A 60 -8.45 -12.68 -4.31
C LYS A 60 -7.17 -12.23 -3.63
N ASN A 61 -6.53 -13.13 -2.87
CA ASN A 61 -5.21 -12.88 -2.31
C ASN A 61 -4.10 -12.98 -3.36
N ILE A 62 -4.04 -11.98 -4.24
CA ILE A 62 -3.00 -11.77 -5.27
C ILE A 62 -2.52 -10.32 -5.22
N GLY A 63 -1.29 -10.06 -5.67
CA GLY A 63 -0.77 -8.69 -5.84
C GLY A 63 -0.66 -7.86 -4.56
N LYS A 64 -0.69 -8.52 -3.38
CA LYS A 64 -0.67 -7.93 -2.04
C LYS A 64 -1.55 -6.66 -1.89
N GLU A 65 -1.10 -5.67 -1.12
CA GLU A 65 -1.81 -4.43 -0.84
C GLU A 65 -1.93 -3.54 -2.09
N ALA A 66 -0.96 -3.63 -3.01
CA ALA A 66 -1.03 -2.91 -4.28
C ALA A 66 -2.29 -3.23 -5.09
N GLU A 67 -2.70 -4.50 -5.12
CA GLU A 67 -3.96 -4.92 -5.74
C GLU A 67 -5.17 -4.26 -5.08
N THR A 68 -5.17 -4.13 -3.74
CA THR A 68 -6.23 -3.42 -3.02
C THR A 68 -6.27 -1.94 -3.42
N TYR A 69 -5.12 -1.26 -3.37
CA TYR A 69 -5.04 0.18 -3.57
C TYR A 69 -5.43 0.57 -5.00
N LEU A 70 -4.89 -0.13 -5.99
CA LEU A 70 -5.24 0.10 -7.40
C LEU A 70 -6.69 -0.26 -7.69
N THR A 71 -7.21 -1.37 -7.13
CA THR A 71 -8.65 -1.71 -7.29
C THR A 71 -9.53 -0.60 -6.74
N HIS A 72 -9.20 -0.05 -5.58
CA HIS A 72 -9.97 1.04 -4.97
C HIS A 72 -9.99 2.29 -5.84
N ILE A 73 -8.82 2.72 -6.31
CA ILE A 73 -8.68 3.88 -7.21
C ILE A 73 -9.52 3.68 -8.48
N ILE A 74 -9.45 2.50 -9.11
CA ILE A 74 -10.15 2.21 -10.37
C ILE A 74 -11.67 2.21 -10.18
N LEU A 75 -12.17 1.54 -9.14
CA LEU A 75 -13.62 1.44 -8.88
C LEU A 75 -14.23 2.78 -8.50
N ASN A 76 -13.49 3.61 -7.77
CA ASN A 76 -13.98 4.89 -7.25
C ASN A 76 -13.45 6.08 -8.04
N TYR A 77 -12.82 5.90 -9.20
CA TYR A 77 -12.10 6.97 -9.91
C TYR A 77 -12.92 8.27 -10.11
N ASN A 78 -14.22 8.14 -10.39
CA ASN A 78 -15.12 9.28 -10.57
C ASN A 78 -15.80 9.76 -9.26
N ASN A 79 -15.60 9.05 -8.16
CA ASN A 79 -16.25 9.22 -6.86
C ASN A 79 -15.23 9.16 -5.70
N LEU A 80 -13.98 9.57 -5.93
CA LEU A 80 -12.91 9.52 -4.92
C LEU A 80 -13.24 10.45 -3.75
N SER A 81 -13.03 9.95 -2.53
CA SER A 81 -13.03 10.78 -1.32
C SER A 81 -11.94 11.84 -1.41
N GLU A 82 -12.14 13.00 -0.76
CA GLU A 82 -11.17 14.11 -0.79
C GLU A 82 -9.77 13.64 -0.38
N TYR A 83 -9.71 12.90 0.73
CA TYR A 83 -8.52 12.17 1.16
C TYR A 83 -8.81 10.68 1.22
N THR A 84 -7.84 9.86 0.78
CA THR A 84 -7.87 8.41 0.93
C THR A 84 -6.58 7.94 1.61
N LEU A 85 -6.72 7.30 2.77
CA LEU A 85 -5.64 6.60 3.47
C LEU A 85 -5.61 5.14 3.04
N PHE A 86 -4.47 4.68 2.54
CA PHE A 86 -4.22 3.30 2.17
C PHE A 86 -3.33 2.64 3.23
N MET A 87 -3.78 1.50 3.76
CA MET A 87 -3.06 0.76 4.80
C MET A 87 -3.28 -0.76 4.69
N GLN A 88 -2.39 -1.54 5.31
CA GLN A 88 -2.54 -2.98 5.52
C GLN A 88 -2.98 -3.27 6.96
N ASP A 89 -3.34 -4.53 7.24
CA ASP A 89 -4.02 -4.94 8.47
C ASP A 89 -3.12 -5.17 9.69
N ASP A 90 -1.84 -5.48 9.48
CA ASP A 90 -0.84 -5.72 10.52
C ASP A 90 -0.22 -4.42 11.07
N THR A 91 -1.01 -3.63 11.78
CA THR A 91 -0.58 -2.31 12.23
C THR A 91 0.41 -2.33 13.38
N ASN A 92 0.40 -3.32 14.29
CA ASN A 92 1.34 -3.30 15.43
C ASN A 92 2.79 -3.50 14.97
N ASN A 93 3.01 -4.30 13.92
CA ASN A 93 4.36 -4.54 13.41
C ASN A 93 4.86 -3.41 12.51
N HIS A 94 3.96 -2.58 11.99
CA HIS A 94 4.30 -1.63 10.95
C HIS A 94 4.17 -0.17 11.37
N ILE A 95 3.28 0.14 12.32
CA ILE A 95 3.04 1.49 12.81
C ILE A 95 3.68 1.62 14.20
N PRO A 96 4.74 2.45 14.36
CA PRO A 96 5.44 2.59 15.64
C PRO A 96 4.56 3.11 16.79
N SER A 97 3.65 4.04 16.46
CA SER A 97 2.80 4.72 17.42
C SER A 97 1.47 5.05 16.75
N ASN A 98 0.36 4.51 17.27
CA ASN A 98 -0.98 4.78 16.74
C ASN A 98 -1.35 6.26 16.92
N SER A 99 -0.99 6.90 18.04
CA SER A 99 -1.27 8.32 18.27
C SER A 99 -0.55 9.20 17.25
N ASP A 100 0.74 8.94 17.03
CA ASP A 100 1.56 9.74 16.12
C ASP A 100 1.11 9.53 14.68
N PHE A 101 0.68 8.31 14.34
CA PHE A 101 0.14 8.00 13.01
C PHE A 101 -1.14 8.81 12.75
N VAL A 102 -2.07 8.83 13.71
CA VAL A 102 -3.31 9.63 13.61
C VAL A 102 -3.02 11.13 13.59
N GLU A 103 -2.12 11.62 14.43
CA GLU A 103 -1.69 13.02 14.44
C GLU A 103 -1.09 13.43 13.09
N ASN A 104 -0.24 12.59 12.50
CA ASN A 104 0.35 12.85 11.19
C ASN A 104 -0.70 12.86 10.07
N ILE A 105 -1.71 11.96 10.11
CA ILE A 105 -2.83 12.00 9.16
C ILE A 105 -3.58 13.33 9.26
N ASN A 106 -3.94 13.76 10.47
CA ASN A 106 -4.63 15.02 10.70
C ASN A 106 -3.79 16.21 10.24
N LYS A 107 -2.48 16.20 10.52
CA LYS A 107 -1.54 17.22 10.06
C LYS A 107 -1.50 17.31 8.54
N VAL A 108 -1.37 16.17 7.84
CA VAL A 108 -1.36 16.10 6.37
C VAL A 108 -2.63 16.72 5.78
N MET A 109 -3.78 16.39 6.34
CA MET A 109 -5.07 16.93 5.90
C MET A 109 -5.20 18.44 6.19
N ASN A 110 -4.81 18.89 7.38
CA ASN A 110 -4.87 20.29 7.78
C ASN A 110 -3.93 21.18 6.94
N GLU A 111 -2.74 20.68 6.63
CA GLU A 111 -1.75 21.34 5.79
C GLU A 111 -2.04 21.19 4.28
N LYS A 112 -3.13 20.50 3.93
CA LYS A 112 -3.56 20.26 2.55
C LYS A 112 -2.47 19.61 1.68
N GLN A 113 -1.63 18.77 2.28
CA GLN A 113 -0.62 18.04 1.51
C GLN A 113 -1.34 17.08 0.56
N GLN A 114 -0.80 16.94 -0.65
CA GLN A 114 -1.45 16.13 -1.70
C GLN A 114 -1.09 14.65 -1.60
N PHE A 115 0.04 14.34 -0.98
CA PHE A 115 0.55 12.99 -0.78
C PHE A 115 1.45 12.95 0.44
N HIS A 116 1.34 11.88 1.24
CA HIS A 116 2.28 11.58 2.31
C HIS A 116 2.44 10.07 2.45
N LEU A 117 3.69 9.60 2.43
CA LEU A 117 4.06 8.21 2.68
C LEU A 117 4.56 8.10 4.13
N PHE A 118 3.93 7.22 4.92
CA PHE A 118 4.21 7.11 6.34
C PHE A 118 5.39 6.17 6.61
N LYS A 119 6.16 6.53 7.63
CA LYS A 119 7.24 5.70 8.17
C LYS A 119 6.67 4.39 8.70
N SER A 120 7.36 3.29 8.40
CA SER A 120 6.96 1.96 8.83
C SER A 120 8.11 1.16 9.43
N THR A 121 7.75 0.22 10.28
CA THR A 121 8.63 -0.79 10.87
C THR A 121 8.26 -2.17 10.31
N TRP A 122 9.03 -3.21 10.61
CA TRP A 122 8.70 -4.60 10.22
C TRP A 122 8.30 -5.47 11.41
N ARG A 123 8.45 -4.96 12.62
CA ARG A 123 8.12 -5.60 13.88
C ARG A 123 7.84 -4.53 14.92
N GLU A 124 7.00 -4.87 15.89
CA GLU A 124 6.71 -4.01 17.04
C GLU A 124 8.01 -3.60 17.75
N GLY A 125 8.18 -2.29 17.99
CA GLY A 125 9.39 -1.71 18.59
C GLY A 125 10.63 -1.72 17.67
N GLY A 126 10.48 -2.06 16.39
CA GLY A 126 11.56 -2.03 15.41
C GLY A 126 11.96 -0.63 14.96
N GLU A 127 13.07 -0.54 14.23
CA GLU A 127 13.50 0.69 13.57
C GLU A 127 12.71 0.95 12.29
N VAL A 128 12.58 2.23 11.94
CA VAL A 128 11.92 2.65 10.71
C VAL A 128 12.75 2.21 9.51
N ASN A 129 12.11 1.53 8.57
CA ASN A 129 12.76 1.03 7.37
C ASN A 129 12.60 2.02 6.22
N ILE A 130 13.73 2.58 5.78
CA ILE A 130 13.81 3.46 4.61
C ILE A 130 14.78 2.82 3.63
N ARG A 131 14.37 2.81 2.37
CA ARG A 131 15.18 2.35 1.25
C ARG A 131 15.67 3.53 0.44
N THR A 132 16.93 3.46 0.00
CA THR A 132 17.52 4.41 -0.94
C THR A 132 17.57 3.76 -2.31
N ILE A 133 17.17 4.49 -3.34
CA ILE A 133 17.15 4.03 -4.72
C ILE A 133 17.96 5.04 -5.54
N ASN A 134 18.98 4.55 -6.24
CA ASN A 134 19.90 5.34 -7.05
C ASN A 134 19.86 4.83 -8.49
N ASP A 135 19.55 5.72 -9.44
CA ASP A 135 19.42 5.42 -10.86
C ASP A 135 18.49 4.22 -11.15
N GLY A 136 17.44 4.08 -10.33
CA GLY A 136 16.48 2.96 -10.41
C GLY A 136 16.96 1.64 -9.80
N TYR A 137 18.14 1.61 -9.17
CA TYR A 137 18.65 0.45 -8.46
C TYR A 137 18.55 0.66 -6.94
N LEU A 138 18.16 -0.38 -6.24
CA LEU A 138 18.13 -0.34 -4.79
C LEU A 138 19.56 -0.29 -4.23
N ASP A 139 19.81 0.62 -3.29
CA ASP A 139 21.05 0.67 -2.52
C ASP A 139 21.01 -0.44 -1.46
N ILE A 140 21.55 -1.60 -1.82
CA ILE A 140 21.56 -2.78 -0.98
C ILE A 140 22.80 -2.74 -0.07
N LYS A 141 22.59 -2.50 1.21
CA LYS A 141 23.61 -2.79 2.24
C LYS A 141 23.75 -4.31 2.39
N THR A 142 24.98 -4.79 2.56
CA THR A 142 25.37 -6.21 2.50
C THR A 142 24.56 -7.15 3.40
N SER A 143 23.97 -6.66 4.50
CA SER A 143 23.14 -7.46 5.41
C SER A 143 21.71 -7.73 4.93
N ASP A 144 21.19 -6.93 3.99
CA ASP A 144 19.82 -7.07 3.46
C ASP A 144 19.80 -7.71 2.06
N ALA A 145 20.98 -7.97 1.48
CA ALA A 145 21.13 -8.37 0.08
C ALA A 145 20.40 -9.66 -0.28
N ASP A 146 20.58 -10.72 0.51
CA ASP A 146 19.98 -12.03 0.18
C ASP A 146 18.45 -12.03 0.28
N ASN A 147 17.90 -11.20 1.17
CA ASN A 147 16.46 -11.04 1.32
C ASN A 147 15.85 -10.20 0.19
N ILE A 148 16.54 -9.14 -0.26
CA ILE A 148 15.99 -8.21 -1.26
C ILE A 148 16.28 -8.63 -2.71
N ILE A 149 17.43 -9.25 -3.00
CA ILE A 149 17.75 -9.76 -4.34
C ILE A 149 16.68 -10.76 -4.83
N ASN A 150 16.02 -11.46 -3.89
CA ASN A 150 14.94 -12.39 -4.19
C ASN A 150 13.55 -11.75 -4.26
N THR A 151 13.32 -10.52 -3.77
CA THR A 151 11.98 -9.90 -3.79
C THR A 151 11.63 -9.26 -5.12
N LEU A 152 12.59 -8.67 -5.83
CA LEU A 152 12.32 -8.02 -7.12
C LEU A 152 12.31 -9.02 -8.30
N PRO A 153 11.55 -8.74 -9.38
CA PRO A 153 11.58 -9.56 -10.61
C PRO A 153 12.95 -9.58 -11.29
N SER A 154 13.67 -8.45 -11.23
CA SER A 154 15.02 -8.25 -11.73
C SER A 154 15.64 -7.00 -11.09
N PRO A 155 16.99 -6.84 -11.10
CA PRO A 155 17.64 -5.67 -10.51
C PRO A 155 17.20 -4.32 -11.11
N ASP A 156 16.83 -4.32 -12.39
CA ASP A 156 16.38 -3.16 -13.17
C ASP A 156 14.85 -3.00 -13.21
N ALA A 157 14.10 -3.72 -12.36
CA ALA A 157 12.63 -3.74 -12.42
C ALA A 157 11.98 -2.35 -12.22
N ILE A 158 12.59 -1.49 -11.38
CA ILE A 158 12.11 -0.10 -11.16
C ILE A 158 12.29 0.74 -12.43
N ILE A 159 13.41 0.60 -13.13
CA ILE A 159 13.66 1.28 -14.41
C ILE A 159 12.61 0.86 -15.43
N LYS A 160 12.46 -0.46 -15.62
CA LYS A 160 11.52 -1.04 -16.59
C LYS A 160 10.08 -0.58 -16.37
N VAL A 161 9.61 -0.55 -15.12
CA VAL A 161 8.25 -0.09 -14.84
C VAL A 161 8.11 1.42 -15.06
N CYS A 162 9.11 2.22 -14.72
CA CYS A 162 9.08 3.66 -14.96
C CYS A 162 9.03 3.99 -16.46
N GLU A 163 9.83 3.30 -17.28
CA GLU A 163 9.79 3.42 -18.74
C GLU A 163 8.44 2.97 -19.31
N THR A 164 7.95 1.80 -18.87
CA THR A 164 6.68 1.22 -19.35
C THR A 164 5.49 2.14 -19.08
N PHE A 165 5.48 2.84 -17.95
CA PHE A 165 4.35 3.65 -17.48
C PHE A 165 4.59 5.16 -17.59
N ASN A 166 5.69 5.58 -18.21
CA ASN A 166 6.11 6.98 -18.29
C ASN A 166 6.04 7.66 -16.91
N ILE A 167 6.71 7.06 -15.93
CA ILE A 167 6.90 7.61 -14.59
C ILE A 167 8.28 8.26 -14.56
N ASN A 168 8.34 9.50 -14.08
CA ASN A 168 9.60 10.21 -13.93
C ASN A 168 10.43 9.53 -12.85
N LEU A 169 11.57 8.93 -13.23
CA LEU A 169 12.48 8.26 -12.32
C LEU A 169 13.55 9.27 -11.85
N PRO A 170 13.56 9.67 -10.56
CA PRO A 170 14.61 10.55 -10.05
C PRO A 170 15.96 9.83 -10.04
N LYS A 171 17.05 10.59 -10.21
CA LYS A 171 18.42 10.08 -10.06
C LYS A 171 18.66 9.40 -8.71
N SER A 172 18.09 9.96 -7.65
CA SER A 172 18.13 9.36 -6.32
C SER A 172 16.89 9.75 -5.55
N TYR A 173 16.32 8.81 -4.80
CA TYR A 173 15.24 9.07 -3.86
C TYR A 173 15.21 8.04 -2.73
N THR A 174 14.54 8.40 -1.64
CA THR A 174 14.24 7.48 -0.55
C THR A 174 12.76 7.15 -0.51
N THR A 175 12.42 5.94 -0.09
CA THR A 175 11.05 5.47 0.11
C THR A 175 10.94 4.68 1.39
N GLU A 176 9.88 4.94 2.15
CA GLU A 176 9.45 4.13 3.27
C GLU A 176 8.93 2.77 2.74
N THR A 177 9.02 1.72 3.56
CA THR A 177 8.49 0.39 3.22
C THR A 177 7.01 0.25 3.62
N CYS A 178 6.37 -0.87 3.27
CA CYS A 178 5.08 -1.32 3.79
C CYS A 178 3.84 -0.51 3.33
N ALA A 179 4.04 0.44 2.41
CA ALA A 179 3.02 1.12 1.60
C ALA A 179 1.84 1.77 2.37
N PHE A 180 2.07 2.30 3.57
CA PHE A 180 1.09 3.12 4.27
C PHE A 180 1.17 4.56 3.74
N PHE A 181 0.15 5.05 3.02
CA PHE A 181 0.16 6.43 2.52
C PHE A 181 -1.24 7.04 2.44
N ILE A 182 -1.29 8.36 2.47
CA ILE A 182 -2.50 9.15 2.28
C ILE A 182 -2.36 10.00 1.01
N LEU A 183 -3.46 10.08 0.25
CA LEU A 183 -3.54 10.83 -1.00
C LEU A 183 -4.74 11.76 -0.99
N HIS A 184 -4.54 12.97 -1.49
CA HIS A 184 -5.63 13.82 -1.93
C HIS A 184 -6.11 13.38 -3.33
N ARG A 185 -7.42 13.45 -3.58
CA ARG A 185 -8.00 13.00 -4.86
C ARG A 185 -7.38 13.68 -6.09
N GLU A 186 -6.98 14.94 -5.99
CA GLU A 186 -6.38 15.67 -7.11
C GLU A 186 -5.06 15.05 -7.53
N MET A 187 -4.28 14.49 -6.59
CA MET A 187 -3.05 13.77 -6.90
C MET A 187 -3.34 12.49 -7.69
N ILE A 188 -4.36 11.73 -7.28
CA ILE A 188 -4.79 10.52 -7.99
C ILE A 188 -5.23 10.89 -9.41
N LEU A 189 -5.97 11.99 -9.58
CA LEU A 189 -6.52 12.42 -10.87
C LEU A 189 -5.48 12.98 -11.86
N LYS A 190 -4.22 13.18 -11.45
CA LYS A 190 -3.12 13.54 -12.38
C LYS A 190 -2.79 12.42 -13.38
N ARG A 191 -3.18 11.18 -13.09
CA ARG A 191 -3.01 10.02 -13.98
C ARG A 191 -4.38 9.47 -14.33
N SER A 192 -4.56 9.00 -15.56
CA SER A 192 -5.85 8.48 -16.02
C SER A 192 -6.28 7.19 -15.30
N LYS A 193 -7.57 6.89 -15.31
CA LYS A 193 -8.10 5.58 -14.88
C LYS A 193 -7.42 4.41 -15.60
N GLU A 194 -7.10 4.61 -16.88
CA GLU A 194 -6.42 3.62 -17.71
C GLU A 194 -5.00 3.36 -17.23
N PHE A 195 -4.25 4.39 -16.82
CA PHE A 195 -2.92 4.22 -16.21
C PHE A 195 -2.98 3.27 -15.01
N TYR A 196 -3.91 3.50 -14.07
CA TYR A 196 -4.06 2.63 -12.90
C TYR A 196 -4.51 1.21 -13.26
N SER A 197 -5.38 1.10 -14.27
CA SER A 197 -5.87 -0.20 -14.76
C SER A 197 -4.73 -1.03 -15.37
N ASN A 198 -3.89 -0.39 -16.20
CA ASN A 198 -2.71 -1.02 -16.80
C ASN A 198 -1.65 -1.36 -15.75
N LEU A 199 -1.44 -0.47 -14.76
CA LEU A 199 -0.51 -0.71 -13.66
C LEU A 199 -0.94 -1.90 -12.80
N ARG A 200 -2.24 -2.04 -12.54
CA ARG A 200 -2.82 -3.19 -11.83
C ARG A 200 -2.68 -4.49 -12.61
N ILE A 201 -2.95 -4.45 -13.91
CA ILE A 201 -2.75 -5.62 -14.79
C ILE A 201 -1.27 -6.03 -14.77
N TRP A 202 -0.35 -5.07 -14.84
CA TRP A 202 1.08 -5.35 -14.77
C TRP A 202 1.49 -5.92 -13.41
N SER A 203 0.97 -5.39 -12.30
CA SER A 203 1.37 -5.80 -10.94
C SER A 203 1.00 -7.26 -10.62
N ILE A 204 -0.07 -7.78 -11.21
CA ILE A 204 -0.52 -9.16 -10.98
C ILE A 204 0.07 -10.18 -11.98
N LYS A 205 0.75 -9.73 -13.06
CA LYS A 205 1.36 -10.62 -14.06
C LYS A 205 2.56 -11.40 -13.51
N ASN A 206 3.26 -10.83 -12.54
CA ASN A 206 4.40 -11.45 -11.87
C ASN A 206 4.25 -11.20 -10.37
N ASP A 207 4.34 -12.25 -9.56
CA ASP A 207 4.20 -12.22 -8.10
C ASP A 207 5.39 -11.57 -7.39
N LYS A 208 6.28 -10.90 -8.12
CA LYS A 208 7.30 -10.00 -7.57
C LYS A 208 7.05 -8.53 -7.92
N ASN A 209 6.16 -8.24 -8.86
CA ASN A 209 5.91 -6.86 -9.31
C ASN A 209 5.27 -5.98 -8.22
N TYR A 210 4.53 -6.55 -7.27
CA TYR A 210 3.96 -5.77 -6.18
C TYR A 210 5.04 -5.20 -5.23
N TRP A 211 6.20 -5.87 -5.09
CA TRP A 211 7.33 -5.33 -4.33
C TRP A 211 7.93 -4.10 -5.01
N VAL A 212 7.92 -4.08 -6.36
CA VAL A 212 8.32 -2.88 -7.11
C VAL A 212 7.39 -1.72 -6.79
N LEU A 213 6.07 -1.96 -6.68
CA LEU A 213 5.09 -0.91 -6.36
C LEU A 213 5.33 -0.29 -4.98
N GLU A 214 5.69 -1.10 -3.98
CA GLU A 214 6.09 -0.61 -2.65
C GLU A 214 7.20 0.45 -2.73
N TYR A 215 8.11 0.32 -3.70
CA TYR A 215 9.25 1.22 -3.87
C TYR A 215 8.98 2.43 -4.76
N ILE A 216 7.87 2.45 -5.50
CA ILE A 216 7.59 3.52 -6.46
C ILE A 216 6.32 4.31 -6.16
N TRP A 217 5.55 3.96 -5.13
CA TRP A 217 4.36 4.75 -4.75
C TRP A 217 4.65 6.24 -4.64
N LYS A 218 5.77 6.58 -4.00
CA LYS A 218 6.23 7.96 -3.87
C LYS A 218 6.42 8.65 -5.22
N ILE A 219 7.06 8.02 -6.19
CA ILE A 219 7.33 8.65 -7.50
C ILE A 219 6.15 8.57 -8.48
N ILE A 220 5.16 7.72 -8.22
CA ILE A 220 3.88 7.75 -8.94
C ILE A 220 3.10 9.02 -8.59
N PHE A 221 3.20 9.49 -7.33
CA PHE A 221 2.37 10.55 -6.76
C PHE A 221 3.14 11.83 -6.36
N VAL A 222 4.35 12.03 -6.90
CA VAL A 222 5.17 13.25 -6.72
C VAL A 222 5.42 13.91 -8.07
#